data_AF-A0A2W2DTU4-F1
#
_entry.id   AF-A0A2W2DTU4-F1
#
_cell.length_a   1.000
_cell.length_b   1.000
_cell.length_c   1.000
_cell.angle_alpha   90.00
_cell.angle_beta   90.00
_cell.angle_gamma   90.00
#
_symmetry.space_group_name_H-M   'P 1'
#
loop_
_entity.id
_entity.type
_entity.pdbx_description
1 polymer ?
#
loop_
_entity_poly.entity_id
_entity_poly.type
_entity_poly.pdbx_seq_one_letter_code
_entity_poly.pdbx_strand_id
1 'polypeptide(L)'
;MPPVRLPDGRPGRVASHRHLVGDYLRAALPVGLRVVRCEEPAPPVADRAEQGEPPSIDVWELWPWSLAALAPEAAKAAAAGVPAMLIWHFQKS
;
A
#
# COMPACT_ATOMS: atom_id res chain seq x y z
N MET A 1 -1.58 4.68 4.33
CA MET A 1 -2.11 4.98 5.68
C MET A 1 -3.39 5.77 5.51
N PRO A 2 -4.53 5.29 6.03
CA PRO A 2 -5.80 6.02 5.92
C PRO A 2 -5.67 7.40 6.57
N PRO A 3 -6.19 8.47 5.95
CA PRO A 3 -6.32 9.75 6.63
C PRO A 3 -7.36 9.58 7.76
N VAL A 4 -7.02 9.99 8.96
CA VAL A 4 -7.97 10.04 10.08
C VAL A 4 -8.07 11.45 10.64
N ARG A 5 -9.18 11.71 11.34
CA ARG A 5 -9.42 12.92 12.13
C ARG A 5 -9.34 12.55 13.60
N LEU A 6 -8.60 13.33 14.38
CA LEU A 6 -8.61 13.23 15.84
C LEU A 6 -9.96 13.72 16.40
N PRO A 7 -10.27 13.46 17.68
CA PRO A 7 -11.51 13.94 18.30
C PRO A 7 -11.69 15.46 18.24
N ASP A 8 -10.59 16.22 18.14
CA ASP A 8 -10.58 17.68 17.99
C ASP A 8 -10.66 18.15 16.51
N GLY A 9 -10.89 17.24 15.58
CA GLY A 9 -10.97 17.52 14.14
C GLY A 9 -9.63 17.68 13.44
N ARG A 10 -8.49 17.64 14.15
CA ARG A 10 -7.18 17.78 13.51
C ARG A 10 -6.79 16.56 12.68
N PRO A 11 -5.99 16.74 11.61
CA PRO A 11 -5.29 15.66 10.92
C PRO A 11 -4.58 14.68 11.86
N GLY A 12 -4.81 13.39 11.68
CA GLY A 12 -4.10 12.32 12.39
C GLY A 12 -3.69 11.18 11.48
N ARG A 13 -2.68 10.42 11.88
CA ARG A 13 -2.29 9.16 11.22
C ARG A 13 -2.48 8.01 12.17
N VAL A 14 -3.01 6.91 11.66
CA VAL A 14 -2.93 5.61 12.36
C VAL A 14 -1.45 5.21 12.41
N ALA A 15 -1.01 4.51 13.44
CA ALA A 15 0.35 3.95 13.43
C ALA A 15 0.40 2.77 12.45
N SER A 16 1.36 2.78 11.52
CA SER A 16 1.69 1.60 10.70
C SER A 16 3.05 1.07 11.06
N HIS A 17 3.16 -0.25 11.10
CA HIS A 17 4.43 -0.95 11.24
C HIS A 17 4.82 -1.55 9.90
N ARG A 18 6.10 -1.40 9.53
CA ARG A 18 6.66 -2.01 8.33
C ARG A 18 7.39 -3.28 8.73
N HIS A 19 7.01 -4.38 8.11
CA HIS A 19 7.70 -5.66 8.22
C HIS A 19 8.31 -6.01 6.87
N LEU A 20 9.48 -6.64 6.90
CA LEU A 20 10.06 -7.25 5.70
C LEU A 20 9.26 -8.49 5.33
N VAL A 21 9.28 -8.87 4.05
CA VAL A 21 8.62 -10.09 3.58
C VAL A 21 9.07 -11.32 4.38
N GLY A 22 10.38 -11.40 4.67
CA GLY A 22 10.94 -12.48 5.46
C GLY A 22 10.51 -12.50 6.93
N ASP A 23 9.99 -11.41 7.51
CA ASP A 23 9.49 -11.42 8.89
C ASP A 23 8.27 -12.33 9.03
N TYR A 24 7.37 -12.33 8.04
CA TYR A 24 6.19 -13.19 8.03
C TYR A 24 6.56 -14.67 7.98
N LEU A 25 7.55 -15.03 7.15
CA LEU A 25 8.06 -16.41 7.07
C LEU A 25 8.75 -16.83 8.37
N ARG A 26 9.61 -15.97 8.93
CA ARG A 26 10.29 -16.23 10.20
C ARG A 26 9.32 -16.39 11.37
N ALA A 27 8.16 -15.73 11.33
CA ALA A 27 7.11 -15.91 12.32
C ALA A 27 6.29 -17.20 12.10
N ALA A 28 6.01 -17.57 10.84
CA ALA A 28 5.13 -18.69 10.51
C ALA A 28 5.81 -20.08 10.63
N LEU A 29 7.05 -20.22 10.17
CA LEU A 29 7.72 -21.52 10.11
C LEU A 29 7.90 -22.19 11.50
N PRO A 30 8.32 -21.48 12.57
CA PRO A 30 8.52 -22.11 13.88
C PRO A 30 7.22 -22.64 14.53
N VAL A 31 6.05 -22.13 14.13
CA VAL A 31 4.75 -22.58 14.63
C VAL A 31 4.12 -23.70 13.77
N GLY A 32 4.91 -24.31 12.88
CA GLY A 32 4.50 -25.48 12.08
C GLY A 32 3.65 -25.14 10.86
N LEU A 33 3.58 -23.86 10.46
CA LEU A 33 2.91 -23.46 9.23
C LEU A 33 3.83 -23.64 8.03
N ARG A 34 3.39 -24.44 7.05
CA ARG A 34 4.06 -24.65 5.78
C ARG A 34 3.49 -23.70 4.73
N VAL A 35 4.37 -23.08 3.94
CA VAL A 35 3.97 -22.30 2.76
C VAL A 35 3.45 -23.24 1.67
N VAL A 36 2.23 -23.01 1.20
CA VAL A 36 1.63 -23.71 0.06
C VAL A 36 1.76 -22.87 -1.21
N ARG A 37 1.51 -21.57 -1.12
CA ARG A 37 1.52 -20.63 -2.25
C ARG A 37 1.86 -19.22 -1.78
N CYS A 38 2.55 -18.49 -2.65
CA CYS A 38 2.73 -17.04 -2.55
C CYS A 38 2.16 -16.42 -3.83
N GLU A 39 1.30 -15.42 -3.69
CA GLU A 39 0.82 -14.64 -4.82
C GLU A 39 1.17 -13.18 -4.63
N GLU A 40 1.57 -12.54 -5.72
CA GLU A 40 1.93 -11.14 -5.75
C GLU A 40 1.07 -10.42 -6.81
N PRO A 41 -0.24 -10.19 -6.54
CA PRO A 41 -1.10 -9.51 -7.50
C PRO A 41 -0.55 -8.13 -7.84
N ALA A 42 -0.37 -7.86 -9.12
CA ALA A 42 -0.08 -6.52 -9.60
C ALA A 42 -1.35 -5.66 -9.56
N PRO A 43 -1.24 -4.34 -9.29
CA PRO A 43 -2.38 -3.45 -9.46
C PRO A 43 -2.85 -3.47 -10.92
N PRO A 44 -4.16 -3.34 -11.18
CA PRO A 44 -4.64 -3.20 -12.55
C PRO A 44 -3.99 -1.96 -13.19
N VAL A 45 -3.61 -2.08 -14.46
CA VAL A 45 -3.15 -0.93 -15.24
C VAL A 45 -4.35 0.00 -15.36
N ALA A 46 -4.31 1.15 -14.69
CA ALA A 46 -5.34 2.16 -14.85
C ALA A 46 -5.21 2.77 -16.25
N ASP A 47 -6.20 2.52 -17.12
CA ASP A 47 -6.34 3.29 -18.34
C ASP A 47 -6.53 4.76 -17.96
N ARG A 48 -5.67 5.60 -18.52
CA ARG A 48 -5.55 7.01 -18.18
C ARG A 48 -6.80 7.77 -18.63
N ALA A 49 -7.83 7.81 -17.79
CA ALA A 49 -8.86 8.84 -17.91
C ALA A 49 -8.19 10.20 -17.66
N GLU A 50 -8.46 11.17 -18.52
CA GLU A 50 -7.93 12.53 -18.47
C GLU A 50 -8.07 13.07 -17.04
N GLN A 51 -6.93 13.28 -16.39
CA GLN A 51 -6.88 13.83 -15.05
C GLN A 51 -7.22 15.31 -15.18
N GLY A 52 -8.35 15.71 -14.60
CA GLY A 52 -8.64 17.12 -14.34
C GLY A 52 -7.54 17.77 -13.49
N GLU A 53 -7.72 19.06 -13.17
CA GLU A 53 -6.74 19.81 -12.39
C GLU A 53 -6.33 19.03 -11.11
N PRO A 54 -5.02 18.84 -10.86
CA PRO A 54 -4.56 18.05 -9.73
C PRO A 54 -5.15 18.60 -8.43
N PRO A 55 -5.63 17.74 -7.53
CA PRO A 55 -6.14 18.20 -6.24
C PRO A 55 -5.03 18.93 -5.49
N SER A 56 -5.39 20.03 -4.85
CA SER A 56 -4.44 20.82 -4.08
C SER A 56 -3.82 19.98 -2.94
N ILE A 57 -2.54 20.22 -2.68
CA ILE A 57 -1.74 19.47 -1.72
C ILE A 57 -2.17 19.66 -0.26
N ASP A 58 -2.97 20.69 0.02
CA ASP A 58 -3.50 21.04 1.34
C ASP A 58 -4.74 20.21 1.73
N VAL A 59 -5.34 19.47 0.79
CA VAL A 59 -6.48 18.58 1.08
C VAL A 59 -5.98 17.33 1.80
N TRP A 60 -6.10 17.34 3.13
CA TRP A 60 -5.62 16.26 4.00
C TRP A 60 -6.16 14.87 3.62
N GLU A 61 -7.42 14.80 3.23
CA GLU A 61 -8.14 13.59 2.83
C GLU A 61 -7.51 12.92 1.61
N LEU A 62 -6.85 13.71 0.77
CA LEU A 62 -6.16 13.25 -0.43
C LEU A 62 -4.67 13.06 -0.20
N TRP A 63 -4.12 13.52 0.93
CA TRP A 63 -2.71 13.32 1.26
C TRP A 63 -2.44 11.89 1.76
N PRO A 64 -1.39 11.18 1.26
CA PRO A 64 -0.35 11.64 0.34
C PRO A 64 -0.63 11.37 -1.15
N TRP A 65 -1.82 10.86 -1.50
CA TRP A 65 -2.16 10.48 -2.87
C TRP A 65 -2.17 11.65 -3.87
N SER A 66 -2.40 12.89 -3.40
CA SER A 66 -2.24 14.10 -4.22
C SER A 66 -0.85 14.24 -4.85
N LEU A 67 0.19 13.62 -4.27
CA LEU A 67 1.54 13.59 -4.86
C LEU A 67 1.61 12.84 -6.19
N ALA A 68 0.74 11.85 -6.42
CA ALA A 68 0.71 11.11 -7.67
C ALA A 68 0.26 11.99 -8.85
N ALA A 69 -0.61 12.98 -8.59
CA ALA A 69 -1.03 13.95 -9.58
C ALA A 69 0.04 15.05 -9.81
N LEU A 70 0.82 15.38 -8.78
CA LEU A 70 1.90 16.36 -8.86
C LEU A 70 3.13 15.84 -9.62
N ALA A 71 3.48 14.56 -9.45
CA ALA A 71 4.64 13.93 -10.07
C ALA A 71 4.27 12.58 -10.71
N PRO A 72 3.46 12.58 -11.79
CA PRO A 72 2.88 11.36 -12.36
C PRO A 72 3.93 10.38 -12.90
N GLU A 73 5.00 10.86 -13.51
CA GLU A 73 6.07 9.98 -14.03
C GLU A 73 6.87 9.33 -12.90
N ALA A 74 7.13 10.06 -11.81
CA ALA A 74 7.77 9.49 -10.62
C ALA A 74 6.86 8.45 -9.94
N ALA A 75 5.56 8.72 -9.85
CA ALA A 75 4.58 7.78 -9.30
C ALA A 75 4.50 6.49 -10.14
N LYS A 76 4.48 6.60 -11.47
CA LYS A 76 4.54 5.44 -12.39
C LYS A 76 5.83 4.64 -12.21
N ALA A 77 6.98 5.31 -12.19
CA ALA A 77 8.26 4.66 -12.01
C ALA A 77 8.36 3.92 -10.66
N ALA A 78 7.80 4.51 -9.60
CA ALA A 78 7.75 3.89 -8.27
C ALA A 78 6.80 2.69 -8.20
N ALA A 79 5.72 2.69 -8.99
CA ALA A 79 4.73 1.60 -9.01
C ALA A 79 5.10 0.48 -9.99
N ALA A 80 5.94 0.74 -10.99
CA ALA A 80 6.29 -0.22 -12.02
C ALA A 80 6.97 -1.48 -11.42
N GLY A 81 6.37 -2.64 -11.68
CA GLY A 81 6.88 -3.92 -11.19
C GLY A 81 6.71 -4.16 -9.69
N VAL A 82 6.00 -3.28 -8.98
CA VAL A 82 5.71 -3.46 -7.55
C VAL A 82 4.36 -4.14 -7.38
N PRO A 83 4.27 -5.29 -6.68
CA PRO A 83 2.98 -5.91 -6.42
C PRO A 83 2.13 -5.04 -5.49
N ALA A 84 0.81 -5.04 -5.72
CA ALA A 84 -0.14 -4.32 -4.88
C ALA A 84 -0.25 -4.95 -3.48
N MET A 85 -0.07 -6.26 -3.39
CA MET A 85 -0.12 -7.02 -2.15
C MET A 85 0.68 -8.32 -2.24
N LEU A 86 1.04 -8.86 -1.08
CA LEU A 86 1.56 -10.22 -0.94
C LEU A 86 0.52 -11.08 -0.24
N ILE A 87 0.12 -12.18 -0.86
CA ILE A 87 -0.83 -13.14 -0.30
C ILE A 87 -0.09 -14.44 -0.04
N TRP A 88 -0.01 -14.81 1.24
CA TRP A 88 0.56 -16.09 1.67
C TRP A 88 -0.55 -17.09 1.98
N HIS A 89 -0.49 -18.26 1.35
CA HIS A 89 -1.30 -19.40 1.75
C HIS A 89 -0.44 -20.33 2.61
N PHE A 90 -0.76 -20.39 3.90
CA PHE A 90 -0.15 -21.32 4.84
C PHE A 90 -1.10 -22.48 5.15
N GLN A 91 -0.52 -23.67 5.31
CA GLN A 91 -1.21 -24.85 5.83
C GLN A 91 -0.54 -25.31 7.11
N LYS A 92 -1.35 -25.70 8.11
CA LYS A 92 -0.85 -26.31 9.34
C LYS A 92 -0.36 -27.73 9.04
N SER A 93 0.86 -28.03 9.49
CA SER A 93 1.45 -29.38 9.40
C SER A 93 0.80 -30.34 10.39
#